data_AF-A0A945WPN8-F1
#
_entry.id   AF-A0A945WPN8-F1
#
_cell.length_a   1.000
_cell.length_b   1.000
_cell.length_c   1.000
_cell.angle_alpha   90.00
_cell.angle_beta   90.00
_cell.angle_gamma   90.00
#
_symmetry.space_group_name_H-M   'P 1'
#
loop_
_entity.id
_entity.type
_entity.pdbx_description
1 polymer ?
#
loop_
_entity_poly.entity_id
_entity_poly.type
_entity_poly.pdbx_seq_one_letter_code
_entity_poly.pdbx_strand_id
1 'polypeptide(L)'
;MKKISNVLQELVEENHFVKVGLSYKLFNLTQLAFFLQPLLETRLKKKIKVSAIVMNLSRYQRGLLKQGQFNSDFKIKTLTVHGNLFTASFSKTPSVHKEANDFYEFLNREGSFVTVTDSGKEITIIAEAKYIDEMKNFIEVDPVNLVENIS
;
A
#
# COMPACT_ATOMS: atom_id res chain seq x y z
N MET A 1 -38.96 5.42 -12.16
CA MET A 1 -38.04 6.47 -12.65
C MET A 1 -36.99 6.73 -11.57
N LYS A 2 -35.68 6.57 -11.85
CA LYS A 2 -34.65 6.84 -10.83
C LYS A 2 -34.64 8.34 -10.48
N LYS A 3 -34.52 8.67 -9.19
CA LYS A 3 -34.40 10.06 -8.71
C LYS A 3 -32.95 10.55 -8.84
N ILE A 4 -32.74 11.85 -8.97
CA ILE A 4 -31.40 12.48 -9.01
C ILE A 4 -30.59 12.07 -7.78
N SER A 5 -31.21 12.08 -6.60
CA SER A 5 -30.58 11.66 -5.34
C SER A 5 -29.97 10.25 -5.42
N ASN A 6 -30.70 9.30 -6.01
CA ASN A 6 -30.28 7.89 -6.04
C ASN A 6 -29.09 7.71 -6.98
N VAL A 7 -29.17 8.28 -8.18
CA VAL A 7 -28.08 8.19 -9.17
C VAL A 7 -26.83 8.95 -8.70
N LEU A 8 -27.03 10.09 -8.04
CA LEU A 8 -25.94 10.87 -7.46
C LEU A 8 -25.25 10.10 -6.33
N GLN A 9 -26.02 9.44 -5.46
CA GLN A 9 -25.46 8.59 -4.43
C GLN A 9 -24.66 7.43 -5.04
N GLU A 10 -25.20 6.71 -6.04
CA GLU A 10 -24.48 5.66 -6.77
C GLU A 10 -23.14 6.18 -7.32
N LEU A 11 -23.13 7.32 -8.02
CA LEU A 11 -21.91 7.91 -8.58
C LEU A 11 -20.88 8.31 -7.52
N VAL A 12 -21.34 8.83 -6.37
CA VAL A 12 -20.44 9.20 -5.27
C VAL A 12 -19.91 7.95 -4.55
N GLU A 13 -20.72 6.91 -4.41
CA GLU A 13 -20.30 5.65 -3.78
C GLU A 13 -19.31 4.85 -4.66
N GLU A 14 -19.48 4.89 -5.98
CA GLU A 14 -18.57 4.27 -6.95
C GLU A 14 -17.18 4.95 -7.00
N ASN A 15 -17.07 6.21 -6.57
CA ASN A 15 -15.81 6.97 -6.62
C ASN A 15 -15.35 7.40 -5.22
N HIS A 16 -14.34 6.68 -4.71
CA HIS A 16 -13.76 6.94 -3.39
C HIS A 16 -13.28 8.38 -3.22
N PHE A 17 -12.61 8.97 -4.22
CA PHE A 17 -12.10 10.35 -4.12
C PHE A 17 -13.23 11.37 -4.03
N VAL A 18 -14.31 11.18 -4.79
CA VAL A 18 -15.49 12.07 -4.73
C VAL A 18 -16.18 11.94 -3.37
N LYS A 19 -16.31 10.71 -2.85
CA LYS A 19 -16.88 10.46 -1.51
C LYS A 19 -16.06 11.15 -0.41
N VAL A 20 -14.75 10.95 -0.43
CA VAL A 20 -13.82 11.55 0.55
C VAL A 20 -13.85 13.07 0.45
N GLY A 21 -13.63 13.64 -0.74
CA GLY A 21 -13.62 15.09 -0.89
C GLY A 21 -14.95 15.74 -0.54
N LEU A 22 -16.10 15.07 -0.76
CA LEU A 22 -17.39 15.54 -0.27
C LEU A 22 -17.48 15.51 1.25
N SER A 23 -17.07 14.42 1.90
CA SER A 23 -17.12 14.28 3.36
C SER A 23 -16.28 15.34 4.10
N TYR A 24 -15.11 15.69 3.54
CA TYR A 24 -14.20 16.70 4.09
C TYR A 24 -14.44 18.12 3.56
N LYS A 25 -15.51 18.35 2.77
CA LYS A 25 -15.84 19.65 2.16
C LYS A 25 -14.70 20.24 1.31
N LEU A 26 -13.93 19.39 0.63
CA LEU A 26 -12.81 19.80 -0.23
C LEU A 26 -13.27 20.31 -1.59
N PHE A 27 -14.49 19.97 -2.02
CA PHE A 27 -15.02 20.39 -3.31
C PHE A 27 -15.83 21.68 -3.24
N ASN A 28 -15.64 22.53 -4.25
CA ASN A 28 -16.66 23.48 -4.66
C ASN A 28 -17.85 22.72 -5.27
N LEU A 29 -19.00 22.72 -4.60
CA LEU A 29 -20.17 21.93 -5.02
C LEU A 29 -20.72 22.34 -6.40
N THR A 30 -20.57 23.60 -6.79
CA THR A 30 -20.98 24.07 -8.11
C THR A 30 -20.10 23.48 -9.21
N GLN A 31 -18.78 23.48 -9.00
CA GLN A 31 -17.86 22.87 -9.97
C GLN A 31 -18.01 21.36 -10.05
N LEU A 32 -18.21 20.71 -8.91
CA LEU A 32 -18.51 19.27 -8.88
C LEU A 32 -19.85 18.98 -9.59
N ALA A 33 -20.85 19.85 -9.48
CA ALA A 33 -22.12 19.70 -10.18
C ALA A 33 -21.95 19.78 -11.71
N PHE A 34 -21.15 20.73 -12.23
CA PHE A 34 -20.83 20.78 -13.66
C PHE A 34 -20.13 19.51 -14.13
N PHE A 35 -19.16 19.03 -13.35
CA PHE A 35 -18.45 17.79 -13.66
C PHE A 35 -19.38 16.56 -13.70
N LEU A 36 -20.31 16.44 -12.75
CA LEU A 36 -21.22 15.29 -12.66
C LEU A 36 -22.44 15.39 -13.58
N GLN A 37 -22.76 16.57 -14.11
CA GLN A 37 -23.98 16.79 -14.89
C GLN A 37 -24.09 15.87 -16.12
N PRO A 38 -23.09 15.74 -17.01
CA PRO A 38 -23.20 14.87 -18.18
C PRO A 38 -23.44 13.40 -17.81
N LEU A 39 -22.82 12.92 -16.74
CA LEU A 39 -22.98 11.56 -16.23
C LEU A 39 -24.40 11.33 -15.69
N LEU A 40 -24.92 12.28 -14.93
CA LEU A 40 -26.28 12.24 -14.39
C LEU A 40 -27.33 12.27 -15.50
N GLU A 41 -27.15 13.14 -16.49
CA GLU A 41 -28.07 13.25 -17.63
C GLU A 41 -28.08 11.96 -18.48
N THR A 42 -26.92 11.34 -18.65
CA THR A 42 -26.78 10.03 -19.33
C THR A 42 -27.53 8.93 -18.58
N ARG A 43 -27.31 8.79 -17.26
CA ARG A 43 -27.98 7.76 -16.45
C ARG A 43 -29.49 7.99 -16.29
N LEU A 44 -29.93 9.24 -16.24
CA LEU A 44 -31.34 9.60 -16.05
C LEU A 44 -32.13 9.80 -17.36
N LYS A 45 -31.44 9.82 -18.51
CA LYS A 45 -32.01 10.06 -19.85
C LYS A 45 -32.83 11.37 -19.92
N LYS A 46 -32.40 12.41 -19.22
CA LYS A 46 -33.05 13.73 -19.22
C LYS A 46 -32.07 14.83 -18.84
N LYS A 47 -32.33 16.05 -19.30
CA LYS A 47 -31.58 17.24 -18.88
C LYS A 47 -31.87 17.60 -17.42
N ILE A 48 -30.85 18.05 -16.71
CA ILE A 48 -30.93 18.36 -15.28
C ILE A 48 -30.34 19.75 -15.04
N LYS A 49 -31.02 20.56 -14.24
CA LYS A 49 -30.50 21.87 -13.84
C LYS A 49 -29.34 21.70 -12.86
N VAL A 50 -28.25 22.43 -13.07
CA VAL A 50 -27.09 22.45 -12.15
C VAL A 50 -27.50 22.75 -10.71
N SER A 51 -28.41 23.69 -10.49
CA SER A 51 -28.93 24.02 -9.16
C SER A 51 -29.58 22.83 -8.44
N ALA A 52 -30.24 21.93 -9.18
CA ALA A 52 -30.82 20.72 -8.61
C ALA A 52 -29.73 19.72 -8.18
N ILE A 53 -28.62 19.64 -8.93
CA ILE A 53 -27.48 18.78 -8.59
C ILE A 53 -26.78 19.32 -7.33
N VAL A 54 -26.50 20.63 -7.28
CA VAL A 54 -25.90 21.30 -6.12
C VAL A 54 -26.72 21.08 -4.86
N MET A 55 -28.05 21.20 -4.95
CA MET A 55 -28.95 20.96 -3.81
C MET A 55 -28.88 19.50 -3.32
N ASN A 56 -28.80 18.54 -4.24
CA ASN A 56 -28.65 17.13 -3.88
C ASN A 56 -27.26 16.85 -3.26
N LEU A 57 -26.17 17.39 -3.83
CA LEU A 57 -24.82 17.29 -3.26
C LEU A 57 -24.74 17.87 -1.84
N SER A 58 -25.30 19.06 -1.63
CA SER A 58 -25.31 19.71 -0.31
C SER A 58 -26.09 18.90 0.73
N ARG A 59 -27.22 18.31 0.33
CA ARG A 59 -28.00 17.42 1.20
C ARG A 59 -27.22 16.13 1.52
N TYR A 60 -26.59 15.53 0.51
CA TYR A 60 -25.81 14.31 0.66
C TYR A 60 -24.59 14.52 1.56
N GLN A 61 -23.84 15.61 1.35
CA GLN A 61 -22.69 16.00 2.16
C GLN A 61 -23.04 16.16 3.65
N ARG A 62 -24.22 16.71 3.98
CA ARG A 62 -24.69 16.79 5.38
C ARG A 62 -24.97 15.42 6.00
N GLY A 63 -25.36 14.43 5.19
CA GLY A 63 -25.52 13.04 5.62
C GLY A 63 -24.19 12.34 5.87
N LEU A 64 -23.20 12.58 5.01
CA LEU A 64 -21.86 12.01 5.13
C LEU A 64 -21.14 12.45 6.42
N LEU A 65 -21.29 13.70 6.84
CA LEU A 65 -20.69 14.21 8.08
C LEU A 65 -21.14 13.47 9.35
N LYS A 66 -22.28 12.76 9.29
CA LYS A 66 -22.80 11.95 10.41
C LYS A 66 -22.24 10.52 10.42
N GLN A 67 -21.63 10.07 9.32
CA GLN A 67 -20.93 8.80 9.23
C GLN A 67 -19.45 9.10 9.42
N GLY A 68 -18.91 8.72 10.58
CA GLY A 68 -17.62 9.16 11.11
C GLY A 68 -16.46 9.20 10.10
N GLN A 69 -15.58 10.17 10.33
CA GLN A 69 -14.23 10.27 9.76
C GLN A 69 -13.57 8.89 9.71
N PHE A 70 -12.98 8.55 8.56
CA PHE A 70 -12.07 7.41 8.39
C PHE A 70 -12.36 6.21 9.32
N ASN A 71 -13.35 5.37 8.98
CA ASN A 71 -13.12 3.95 9.22
C ASN A 71 -12.04 3.54 8.22
N SER A 72 -10.78 3.83 8.58
CA SER A 72 -9.69 3.02 8.07
C SER A 72 -9.94 1.64 8.65
N ASP A 73 -10.70 0.80 7.92
CA ASP A 73 -10.67 -0.64 8.09
C ASP A 73 -9.28 -1.17 7.66
N PHE A 74 -8.22 -0.46 8.04
CA PHE A 74 -6.85 -0.91 7.94
C PHE A 74 -6.68 -1.98 9.02
N LYS A 75 -7.04 -3.19 8.65
CA LYS A 75 -6.83 -4.38 9.47
C LYS A 75 -5.47 -4.93 9.10
N ILE A 76 -4.49 -4.74 9.98
CA ILE A 76 -3.24 -5.50 9.92
C ILE A 76 -3.64 -6.97 10.06
N LYS A 77 -3.52 -7.74 8.98
CA LYS A 77 -3.89 -9.17 8.98
C LYS A 77 -2.88 -9.99 9.77
N THR A 78 -1.61 -9.68 9.61
CA THR A 78 -0.49 -10.39 10.25
C THR A 78 0.66 -9.40 10.45
N LEU A 79 1.26 -9.43 11.63
CA LEU A 79 2.52 -8.76 11.95
C LEU A 79 3.48 -9.86 12.43
N THR A 80 4.59 -10.04 11.73
CA THR A 80 5.64 -10.99 12.13
C THR A 80 6.86 -10.20 12.57
N VAL A 81 7.36 -10.49 13.77
CA VAL A 81 8.57 -9.88 14.32
C VAL A 81 9.65 -10.97 14.36
N HIS A 82 10.78 -10.69 13.73
CA HIS A 82 11.97 -11.53 13.80
C HIS A 82 13.00 -10.82 14.66
N GLY A 83 13.48 -11.50 15.70
CA GLY A 83 14.54 -10.99 16.58
C GLY A 83 15.80 -11.84 16.43
N ASN A 84 16.91 -11.38 17.02
CA ASN A 84 18.19 -12.05 16.96
C ASN A 84 18.65 -12.32 15.51
N LEU A 85 18.67 -11.25 14.72
CA LEU A 85 19.14 -11.28 13.33
C LEU A 85 20.60 -10.86 13.25
N PHE A 86 21.28 -11.29 12.20
CA PHE A 86 22.53 -10.70 11.75
C PHE A 86 22.33 -10.03 10.40
N THR A 87 23.18 -9.05 10.09
CA THR A 87 23.33 -8.47 8.76
C THR A 87 24.76 -8.60 8.33
N ALA A 88 24.99 -9.22 7.17
CA ALA A 88 26.29 -9.32 6.53
C ALA A 88 26.23 -8.66 5.15
N SER A 89 27.10 -7.68 4.90
CA SER A 89 27.22 -6.99 3.62
C SER A 89 28.54 -7.36 2.96
N PHE A 90 28.48 -7.77 1.70
CA PHE A 90 29.62 -8.20 0.91
C PHE A 90 29.77 -7.31 -0.31
N SER A 91 31.02 -7.13 -0.75
CA SER A 91 31.27 -6.49 -2.05
C SER A 91 30.70 -7.37 -3.16
N LYS A 92 29.96 -6.77 -4.09
CA LYS A 92 29.31 -7.51 -5.17
C LYS A 92 30.33 -8.01 -6.18
N THR A 93 30.48 -9.33 -6.22
CA THR A 93 31.19 -10.05 -7.28
C THR A 93 30.29 -11.17 -7.82
N PRO A 94 30.54 -11.68 -9.03
CA PRO A 94 29.78 -12.82 -9.55
C PRO A 94 29.86 -14.07 -8.65
N SER A 95 30.99 -14.30 -7.95
CA SER A 95 31.15 -15.43 -7.03
C SER A 95 30.30 -15.25 -5.78
N VAL A 96 30.43 -14.11 -5.10
CA VAL A 96 29.65 -13.77 -3.90
C VAL A 96 28.16 -13.77 -4.20
N HIS A 97 27.74 -13.32 -5.38
CA HIS A 97 26.33 -13.39 -5.78
C HIS A 97 25.81 -14.82 -5.87
N LYS A 98 26.60 -15.74 -6.42
CA LYS A 98 26.23 -17.15 -6.48
C LYS A 98 26.20 -17.78 -5.09
N GLU A 99 27.23 -17.56 -4.29
CA GLU A 99 27.37 -18.08 -2.91
C GLU A 99 26.23 -17.56 -2.01
N ALA A 100 25.89 -16.28 -2.11
CA ALA A 100 24.76 -15.68 -1.39
C ALA A 100 23.41 -16.28 -1.82
N ASN A 101 23.26 -16.63 -3.10
CA ASN A 101 22.06 -17.31 -3.59
C ASN A 101 21.98 -18.75 -3.07
N ASP A 102 23.10 -19.47 -3.04
CA ASP A 102 23.17 -20.84 -2.51
C ASP A 102 22.83 -20.86 -1.00
N PHE A 103 23.33 -19.87 -0.24
CA PHE A 103 22.99 -19.69 1.16
C PHE A 103 21.51 -19.32 1.37
N TYR A 104 20.95 -18.45 0.51
CA TYR A 104 19.52 -18.13 0.52
C TYR A 104 18.65 -19.38 0.29
N GLU A 105 19.00 -20.21 -0.69
CA GLU A 105 18.27 -21.46 -0.95
C GLU A 105 18.32 -22.42 0.24
N PHE A 106 19.47 -22.54 0.91
CA PHE A 106 19.61 -23.31 2.13
C PHE A 106 18.67 -22.82 3.23
N LEU A 107 18.71 -21.52 3.57
CA LEU A 107 17.86 -20.95 4.61
C LEU A 107 16.36 -21.06 4.30
N ASN A 108 15.99 -20.93 3.03
CA ASN A 108 14.62 -21.08 2.58
C ASN A 108 14.12 -22.53 2.75
N ARG A 109 14.99 -23.54 2.55
CA ARG A 109 14.65 -24.97 2.82
C ARG A 109 14.47 -25.24 4.31
N GLU A 110 15.26 -24.59 5.17
CA GLU A 110 15.13 -24.66 6.62
C GLU A 110 13.90 -23.90 7.16
N GLY A 111 13.18 -23.16 6.30
CA GLY A 111 12.04 -22.33 6.71
C GLY A 111 12.43 -21.14 7.60
N SER A 112 13.70 -20.71 7.52
CA SER A 112 14.23 -19.58 8.29
C SER A 112 13.84 -18.24 7.65
N PHE A 113 13.83 -17.20 8.47
CA PHE A 113 13.84 -15.84 7.94
C PHE A 113 15.17 -15.56 7.23
N VAL A 114 15.08 -15.11 5.99
CA VAL A 114 16.20 -14.60 5.21
C VAL A 114 15.70 -13.50 4.27
N THR A 115 16.49 -12.44 4.15
CA THR A 115 16.32 -11.40 3.14
C THR A 115 17.67 -11.12 2.50
N VAL A 116 17.71 -11.12 1.17
CA VAL A 116 18.91 -10.73 0.41
C VAL A 116 18.58 -9.47 -0.37
N THR A 117 19.38 -8.42 -0.18
CA THR A 117 19.29 -7.17 -0.93
C THR A 117 20.47 -7.08 -1.86
N ASP A 118 20.20 -7.09 -3.17
CA ASP A 118 21.23 -6.91 -4.19
C ASP A 118 21.24 -5.46 -4.68
N SER A 119 22.32 -4.74 -4.38
CA SER A 119 22.52 -3.34 -4.79
C SER A 119 23.58 -3.23 -5.88
N GLY A 120 23.85 -2.02 -6.37
CA GLY A 120 24.84 -1.80 -7.43
C GLY A 120 26.28 -2.19 -7.04
N LYS A 121 26.61 -2.18 -5.74
CA LYS A 121 27.98 -2.44 -5.25
C LYS A 121 28.08 -3.52 -4.18
N GLU A 122 26.98 -3.81 -3.51
CA GLU A 122 26.97 -4.68 -2.33
C GLU A 122 25.80 -5.65 -2.37
N ILE A 123 26.03 -6.83 -1.80
CA ILE A 123 25.01 -7.82 -1.50
C ILE A 123 24.89 -7.89 0.01
N THR A 124 23.70 -7.63 0.53
CA THR A 124 23.43 -7.63 1.97
C THR A 124 22.46 -8.74 2.31
N ILE A 125 22.86 -9.60 3.25
CA ILE A 125 22.08 -10.72 3.76
C ILE A 125 21.64 -10.40 5.18
N ILE A 126 20.34 -10.55 5.45
CA ILE A 126 19.75 -10.45 6.78
C ILE A 126 19.11 -11.80 7.10
N ALA A 127 19.58 -12.47 8.15
CA ALA A 127 19.09 -13.79 8.56
C ALA A 127 19.22 -14.00 10.08
N GLU A 128 18.70 -15.12 10.60
CA GLU A 128 18.80 -15.46 12.03
C GLU A 128 20.26 -15.69 12.46
N ALA A 129 20.68 -15.13 13.60
CA ALA A 129 22.06 -15.16 14.09
C ALA A 129 22.64 -16.58 14.26
N LYS A 130 21.79 -17.59 14.46
CA LYS A 130 22.22 -19.00 14.55
C LYS A 130 22.91 -19.52 13.28
N TYR A 131 22.74 -18.85 12.14
CA TYR A 131 23.33 -19.23 10.86
C TYR A 131 24.58 -18.42 10.48
N ILE A 132 25.14 -17.61 11.38
CA ILE A 132 26.37 -16.84 11.11
C ILE A 132 27.53 -17.77 10.74
N ASP A 133 27.72 -18.85 11.49
CA ASP A 133 28.81 -19.78 11.22
C ASP A 133 28.54 -20.61 9.97
N GLU A 134 27.29 -20.95 9.70
CA GLU A 134 26.91 -21.65 8.47
C GLU A 134 27.17 -20.78 7.24
N MET A 135 26.89 -19.47 7.30
CA MET A 135 27.16 -18.54 6.21
C MET A 135 28.64 -18.59 5.76
N LYS A 136 29.57 -18.71 6.70
CA LYS A 136 31.02 -18.80 6.42
C LYS A 136 31.40 -20.07 5.65
N ASN A 137 30.56 -21.11 5.68
CA ASN A 137 30.74 -22.32 4.86
C ASN A 137 30.32 -22.11 3.41
N PHE A 138 29.46 -21.11 3.13
CA PHE A 138 28.95 -20.81 1.80
C PHE A 138 29.74 -19.69 1.12
N ILE A 139 30.08 -18.63 1.86
CA ILE A 139 30.73 -17.43 1.34
C ILE A 139 32.15 -17.38 1.87
N GLU A 140 33.13 -17.56 0.97
CA GLU A 140 34.56 -17.65 1.35
C GLU A 140 35.15 -16.30 1.74
N VAL A 141 34.54 -15.21 1.28
CA VAL A 141 35.05 -13.85 1.51
C VAL A 141 34.43 -13.26 2.77
N ASP A 142 35.27 -12.60 3.58
CA ASP A 142 34.77 -11.89 4.75
C ASP A 142 33.82 -10.74 4.37
N PRO A 143 32.74 -10.54 5.14
CA PRO A 143 31.85 -9.42 4.93
C PRO A 143 32.57 -8.08 5.15
N VAL A 144 32.25 -7.09 4.31
CA VAL A 144 32.67 -5.68 4.48
C VAL A 144 32.08 -5.10 5.75
N ASN A 145 30.87 -5.54 6.11
CA ASN A 145 30.20 -5.17 7.34
C ASN A 145 29.44 -6.39 7.90
N LEU A 146 29.65 -6.70 9.17
CA LEU A 146 28.90 -7.72 9.90
C LEU A 146 28.36 -7.10 11.18
N VAL A 147 27.05 -7.12 11.32
CA VAL A 147 26.33 -6.66 12.51
C VAL A 147 25.51 -7.81 13.05
N GLU A 148 25.78 -8.20 14.30
CA GLU A 148 25.06 -9.25 15.00
C GLU A 148 24.05 -8.66 15.99
N ASN A 149 23.06 -9.45 16.40
CA ASN A 149 22.03 -9.06 17.38
C ASN A 149 21.25 -7.81 16.95
N ILE A 150 20.76 -7.82 15.72
CA ILE A 150 19.87 -6.78 15.20
C ILE A 150 18.47 -7.07 15.74
N SER A 151 18.23 -6.57 16.94
CA SER A 151 16.92 -6.47 17.61
C SER A 151 17.07 -5.73 18.93
#